data_AF-A0A1A2LB17-F1
#
_entry.id   AF-A0A1A2LB17-F1
#
_cell.length_a   1.000
_cell.length_b   1.000
_cell.length_c   1.000
_cell.angle_alpha   90.00
_cell.angle_beta   90.00
_cell.angle_gamma   90.00
#
_symmetry.space_group_name_H-M   'P 1'
#
loop_
_entity.id
_entity.type
_entity.pdbx_description
1 polymer ?
#
loop_
_entity_poly.entity_id
_entity_poly.type
_entity_poly.pdbx_seq_one_letter_code
_entity_poly.pdbx_strand_id
1 'polypeptide(L)'
;MSTLKAYELFPHRGGFSAKTVHYQGTKFTVAATSVRQAYALAYQRAWIHAHDRQPVGIVSICRVGTGTTLWCGCSGHSVTGGQVRHGAGITAIRKAIEGHHCPRRVVGLRQRLVAAATACTAQHEV
;
A
#
# COMPACT_ATOMS: atom_id res chain seq x y z
N MET A 1 -3.51 14.97 -18.20
CA MET A 1 -2.50 14.32 -17.32
C MET A 1 -3.22 13.67 -16.15
N SER A 2 -3.05 12.37 -15.94
CA SER A 2 -3.72 11.66 -14.84
C SER A 2 -3.03 11.96 -13.51
N THR A 3 -3.71 12.68 -12.62
CA THR A 3 -3.21 13.05 -11.29
C THR A 3 -3.26 11.87 -10.33
N LEU A 4 -2.18 11.68 -9.56
CA LEU A 4 -2.13 10.70 -8.47
C LEU A 4 -3.22 10.98 -7.43
N LYS A 5 -4.02 9.97 -7.12
CA LYS A 5 -5.10 10.00 -6.14
C LYS A 5 -5.13 8.70 -5.32
N ALA A 6 -5.73 8.76 -4.15
CA ALA A 6 -6.03 7.59 -3.36
C ALA A 6 -7.37 6.95 -3.77
N TYR A 7 -7.37 5.64 -3.93
CA TYR A 7 -8.54 4.83 -4.24
C TYR A 7 -8.85 3.91 -3.07
N GLU A 8 -10.14 3.72 -2.81
CA GLU A 8 -10.59 2.76 -1.79
C GLU A 8 -11.11 1.52 -2.53
N LEU A 9 -10.54 0.38 -2.19
CA LEU A 9 -10.85 -0.90 -2.81
C LEU A 9 -11.27 -1.91 -1.75
N PHE A 10 -12.25 -2.72 -2.11
CA PHE A 10 -12.87 -3.73 -1.26
C PHE A 10 -12.62 -5.10 -1.91
N PRO A 11 -12.03 -6.07 -1.18
CA PRO A 11 -11.88 -7.41 -1.71
C PRO A 11 -13.24 -8.00 -2.11
N HIS A 12 -13.34 -8.53 -3.32
CA HIS A 12 -14.56 -9.14 -3.82
C HIS A 12 -14.21 -10.33 -4.72
N ARG A 13 -14.65 -11.54 -4.34
CA ARG A 13 -14.53 -12.83 -5.08
C ARG A 13 -13.42 -12.86 -6.15
N GLY A 14 -12.19 -13.14 -5.72
CA GLY A 14 -11.03 -13.29 -6.64
C GLY A 14 -10.41 -11.98 -7.13
N GLY A 15 -10.95 -10.82 -6.75
CA GLY A 15 -10.45 -9.51 -7.13
C GLY A 15 -10.85 -8.41 -6.15
N PHE A 16 -11.12 -7.22 -6.69
CA PHE A 16 -11.40 -6.01 -5.92
C PHE A 16 -12.53 -5.21 -6.57
N SER A 17 -13.24 -4.44 -5.76
CA SER A 17 -14.29 -3.50 -6.19
C SER A 17 -14.09 -2.14 -5.54
N ALA A 18 -14.48 -1.07 -6.22
CA ALA A 18 -14.53 0.27 -5.64
C ALA A 18 -15.86 0.55 -4.90
N LYS A 19 -16.82 -0.38 -4.92
CA LYS A 19 -18.13 -0.19 -4.28
C LYS A 19 -18.12 -0.66 -2.82
N THR A 20 -18.54 0.23 -1.93
CA THR A 20 -18.65 -0.01 -0.48
C THR A 20 -19.62 -1.14 -0.11
N VAL A 21 -20.58 -1.49 -0.97
CA VAL A 21 -21.52 -2.61 -0.73
C VAL A 21 -20.82 -3.98 -0.70
N HIS A 22 -19.59 -4.09 -1.20
CA HIS A 22 -18.77 -5.31 -1.10
C HIS A 22 -17.80 -5.26 0.08
N TYR A 23 -18.04 -4.38 1.03
CA TYR A 23 -17.21 -4.24 2.22
C TYR A 23 -17.38 -5.44 3.17
N GLN A 24 -16.48 -6.41 3.07
CA GLN A 24 -16.42 -7.58 3.96
C GLN A 24 -15.50 -7.31 5.17
N GLY A 25 -15.58 -6.11 5.75
CA GLY A 25 -14.75 -5.72 6.88
C GLY A 25 -13.27 -5.49 6.54
N THR A 26 -12.85 -5.59 5.28
CA THR A 26 -11.49 -5.23 4.84
C THR A 26 -11.53 -4.14 3.78
N LYS A 27 -10.71 -3.09 3.95
CA LYS A 27 -10.57 -1.98 3.01
C LYS A 27 -9.10 -1.74 2.68
N PHE A 28 -8.81 -1.58 1.40
CA PHE A 28 -7.50 -1.21 0.88
C PHE A 28 -7.55 0.26 0.43
N THR A 29 -6.60 1.06 0.87
CA THR A 29 -6.36 2.39 0.32
C THR A 29 -5.12 2.34 -0.56
N VAL A 30 -5.25 2.71 -1.83
CA VAL A 30 -4.20 2.58 -2.84
C VAL A 30 -3.97 3.91 -3.55
N ALA A 31 -2.75 4.43 -3.50
CA ALA A 31 -2.34 5.59 -4.28
C ALA A 31 -2.03 5.16 -5.72
N ALA A 32 -2.75 5.71 -6.70
CA ALA A 32 -2.56 5.40 -8.11
C ALA A 32 -2.98 6.58 -9.01
N THR A 33 -2.70 6.49 -10.30
CA THR A 33 -3.11 7.50 -11.30
C THR A 33 -4.44 7.15 -11.97
N SER A 34 -4.91 5.91 -11.79
CA SER A 34 -6.21 5.43 -12.30
C SER A 34 -6.74 4.28 -11.44
N VAL A 35 -8.05 4.02 -11.54
CA VAL A 35 -8.70 2.88 -10.88
C VAL A 35 -8.11 1.54 -11.36
N ARG A 36 -7.83 1.41 -12.66
CA ARG A 36 -7.21 0.20 -13.23
C ARG A 36 -5.84 -0.08 -12.62
N GLN A 37 -5.01 0.95 -12.48
CA GLN A 37 -3.70 0.82 -11.83
C GLN A 37 -3.86 0.47 -10.34
N ALA A 38 -4.83 1.08 -9.65
CA ALA A 38 -5.11 0.76 -8.25
C ALA A 38 -5.46 -0.73 -8.07
N TYR A 39 -6.29 -1.30 -8.96
CA TYR A 39 -6.61 -2.73 -8.93
C TYR A 39 -5.39 -3.63 -9.13
N ALA A 40 -4.55 -3.31 -10.12
CA ALA A 40 -3.33 -4.09 -10.40
C ALA A 40 -2.38 -4.11 -9.18
N LEU A 41 -2.17 -2.94 -8.56
CA LEU A 41 -1.32 -2.81 -7.37
C LEU A 41 -1.90 -3.55 -6.16
N ALA A 42 -3.21 -3.47 -5.96
CA ALA A 42 -3.90 -4.19 -4.88
C ALA A 42 -3.76 -5.70 -5.05
N TYR A 43 -3.96 -6.21 -6.27
CA TYR A 43 -3.81 -7.62 -6.61
C TYR A 43 -2.39 -8.14 -6.38
N GLN A 44 -1.39 -7.38 -6.83
CA GLN A 44 0.03 -7.70 -6.63
C GLN A 44 0.52 -7.46 -5.20
N ARG A 45 -0.33 -6.89 -4.32
CA ARG A 45 0.02 -6.47 -2.96
C ARG A 45 1.24 -5.53 -2.92
N ALA A 46 1.35 -4.66 -3.92
CA ALA A 46 2.45 -3.72 -4.06
C ALA A 46 2.26 -2.54 -3.09
N TRP A 47 3.05 -2.51 -2.02
CA TRP A 47 3.05 -1.42 -1.05
C TRP A 47 3.70 -0.16 -1.61
N ILE A 48 3.19 0.99 -1.18
CA ILE A 48 3.75 2.30 -1.52
C ILE A 48 5.19 2.43 -1.00
N HIS A 49 6.03 3.14 -1.77
CA HIS A 49 7.37 3.51 -1.33
C HIS A 49 7.42 5.01 -1.01
N ALA A 50 7.78 5.32 0.24
CA ALA A 50 7.77 6.67 0.78
C ALA A 50 8.70 7.65 0.05
N HIS A 51 9.81 7.14 -0.49
CA HIS A 51 10.86 7.95 -1.11
C HIS A 51 10.69 8.13 -2.62
N ASP A 52 9.69 7.48 -3.23
CA ASP A 52 9.48 7.59 -4.66
C ASP A 52 9.01 9.00 -5.03
N ARG A 53 9.47 9.50 -6.19
CA ARG A 53 9.03 10.80 -6.73
C ARG A 53 7.52 10.83 -6.97
N GLN A 54 6.94 9.69 -7.33
CA GLN A 54 5.51 9.46 -7.42
C GLN A 54 5.14 8.24 -6.56
N PRO A 55 4.65 8.42 -5.33
CA PRO A 55 4.45 7.33 -4.40
C PRO A 55 3.16 6.58 -4.76
N VAL A 56 3.29 5.59 -5.63
CA VAL A 56 2.21 4.72 -6.12
C VAL A 56 2.26 3.39 -5.34
N GLY A 57 1.10 2.86 -4.95
CA GLY A 57 1.01 1.58 -4.23
C GLY A 57 -0.03 1.58 -3.12
N ILE A 58 -0.16 0.46 -2.42
CA ILE A 58 -1.01 0.30 -1.25
C ILE A 58 -0.46 1.19 -0.14
N VAL A 59 -1.29 2.10 0.35
CA VAL A 59 -1.00 2.97 1.48
C VAL A 59 -1.36 2.24 2.77
N SER A 60 -2.57 1.69 2.84
CA SER A 60 -3.06 1.01 4.03
C SER A 60 -4.06 -0.10 3.71
N ILE A 61 -4.17 -1.03 4.66
CA ILE A 61 -5.21 -2.07 4.70
C ILE A 61 -5.83 -2.03 6.10
N CYS A 62 -7.10 -1.65 6.18
CA CYS A 62 -7.88 -1.71 7.42
C CYS A 62 -8.72 -2.98 7.46
N ARG A 63 -8.67 -3.71 8.59
CA ARG A 63 -9.57 -4.83 8.88
C ARG A 63 -10.49 -4.49 10.06
N VAL A 64 -11.69 -3.99 9.74
CA VAL A 64 -12.73 -3.69 10.72
C VAL A 64 -13.23 -4.97 11.39
N GLY A 65 -13.47 -4.88 12.69
CA GLY A 65 -13.73 -6.02 13.58
C GLY A 65 -12.47 -6.48 14.33
N THR A 66 -11.27 -6.30 13.77
CA THR A 66 -10.00 -6.67 14.44
C THR A 66 -9.26 -5.48 15.07
N GLY A 67 -9.61 -4.25 14.67
CA GLY A 67 -8.86 -3.05 15.04
C GLY A 67 -7.49 -2.93 14.36
N THR A 68 -7.10 -3.90 13.54
CA THR A 68 -5.78 -3.95 12.91
C THR A 68 -5.76 -3.12 11.63
N THR A 69 -4.80 -2.19 11.58
CA THR A 69 -4.47 -1.44 10.36
C THR A 69 -3.04 -1.76 9.96
N LEU A 70 -2.87 -2.24 8.74
CA LEU A 70 -1.57 -2.32 8.09
C LEU A 70 -1.33 -1.03 7.34
N TRP A 71 -0.16 -0.43 7.48
CA TRP A 71 0.19 0.81 6.79
C TRP A 71 1.65 0.75 6.35
N CYS A 72 1.92 1.02 5.07
CA CYS A 72 3.22 0.77 4.42
C CYS A 72 3.84 -0.61 4.77
N GLY A 73 3.01 -1.65 4.91
CA GLY A 73 3.43 -3.00 5.27
C GLY A 73 3.72 -3.23 6.76
N CYS A 74 3.66 -2.20 7.61
CA CYS A 74 3.81 -2.29 9.07
C CYS A 74 2.45 -2.62 9.70
N SER A 75 2.38 -3.55 10.65
CA SER A 75 1.20 -3.77 11.48
C SER A 75 1.20 -2.89 12.72
N GLY A 76 0.05 -2.28 13.01
CA GLY A 76 -0.17 -1.55 14.27
C GLY A 76 -1.64 -1.64 14.72
N HIS A 77 -1.85 -1.78 16.03
CA HIS A 77 -3.18 -1.80 16.65
C HIS A 77 -3.76 -0.38 16.84
N SER A 78 -3.00 0.66 16.47
CA SER A 78 -3.40 2.06 16.66
C SER A 78 -2.74 2.96 15.60
N VAL A 79 -2.76 2.54 14.33
CA VAL A 79 -2.36 3.42 13.22
C VAL A 79 -3.47 4.46 13.00
N THR A 80 -3.56 5.42 13.90
CA THR A 80 -4.38 6.64 13.76
C THR A 80 -3.66 7.71 12.94
N GLY A 81 -2.37 7.53 12.68
CA GLY A 81 -1.54 8.45 11.91
C GLY A 81 -1.75 8.32 10.40
N GLY A 82 -2.35 9.36 9.80
CA GLY A 82 -2.31 9.57 8.35
C GLY A 82 -3.32 8.72 7.55
N GLN A 83 -4.59 8.70 7.95
CA GLN A 83 -5.63 8.12 7.10
C GLN A 83 -5.75 8.89 5.78
N VAL A 84 -5.34 8.25 4.70
CA VAL A 84 -5.55 8.77 3.35
C VAL A 84 -6.98 8.40 2.94
N ARG A 85 -7.81 9.43 2.73
CA ARG A 85 -9.21 9.27 2.28
C ARG A 85 -9.26 9.04 0.77
N HIS A 86 -10.35 8.44 0.30
CA HIS A 86 -10.64 8.38 -1.13
C HIS A 86 -10.50 9.75 -1.79
N GLY A 87 -9.88 9.80 -2.97
CA GLY A 87 -9.67 11.02 -3.74
C GLY A 87 -8.52 11.92 -3.26
N ALA A 88 -7.87 11.60 -2.14
CA ALA A 88 -6.73 12.38 -1.63
C ALA A 88 -5.61 12.47 -2.67
N GLY A 89 -5.14 13.68 -2.94
CA GLY A 89 -4.05 13.95 -3.91
C GLY A 89 -2.65 13.69 -3.35
N ILE A 90 -1.64 13.84 -4.21
CA ILE A 90 -0.23 13.55 -3.89
C ILE A 90 0.29 14.22 -2.62
N THR A 91 -0.08 15.48 -2.35
CA THR A 91 0.39 16.21 -1.16
C THR A 91 -0.16 15.61 0.13
N ALA A 92 -1.45 15.23 0.15
CA ALA A 92 -2.06 14.60 1.31
C ALA A 92 -1.49 13.19 1.54
N ILE A 93 -1.24 12.45 0.46
CA ILE A 93 -0.56 11.15 0.51
C ILE A 93 0.85 11.31 1.09
N ARG A 94 1.65 12.29 0.64
CA ARG A 94 2.99 12.55 1.18
C ARG A 94 2.98 12.93 2.65
N LYS A 95 2.08 13.82 3.07
CA LYS A 95 1.93 14.18 4.49
C LYS A 95 1.55 12.98 5.35
N ALA A 96 0.64 12.14 4.87
CA ALA A 96 0.31 10.90 5.55
C ALA A 96 1.53 9.96 5.63
N ILE A 97 2.33 9.93 4.56
CA ILE A 97 3.56 9.13 4.51
C ILE A 97 4.56 9.58 5.59
N GLU A 98 4.81 10.88 5.65
CA GLU A 98 5.76 11.51 6.58
C GLU A 98 5.31 11.40 8.03
N GLY A 99 4.01 11.59 8.29
CA GLY A 99 3.43 11.51 9.64
C GLY A 99 3.34 10.09 10.19
N HIS A 100 3.46 9.08 9.34
CA HIS A 100 3.52 7.71 9.79
C HIS A 100 4.96 7.33 10.15
N HIS A 101 5.27 7.40 11.44
CA HIS A 101 6.53 6.93 12.01
C HIS A 101 6.58 5.40 12.07
N CYS A 102 6.63 4.72 10.91
CA CYS A 102 6.94 3.29 10.94
C CYS A 102 8.38 3.16 11.46
N PRO A 103 8.66 2.37 12.50
CA PRO A 103 10.04 2.07 12.85
C PRO A 103 10.71 1.52 11.59
N ARG A 104 11.88 2.08 11.24
CA ARG A 104 12.65 1.89 9.99
C ARG A 104 12.90 0.43 9.52
N ARG A 105 12.31 -0.58 10.15
CA ARG A 105 12.48 -2.02 9.92
C ARG A 105 11.94 -2.57 8.60
N VAL A 106 10.99 -1.91 7.91
CA VAL A 106 10.45 -2.48 6.64
C VAL A 106 11.27 -2.11 5.41
N VAL A 107 12.11 -1.07 5.48
CA VAL A 107 13.17 -0.82 4.47
C VAL A 107 14.17 -1.98 4.46
N GLY A 108 14.45 -2.57 5.63
CA GLY A 108 15.33 -3.73 5.78
C GLY A 108 14.79 -5.02 5.16
N LEU A 109 13.46 -5.24 5.13
CA LEU A 109 12.88 -6.42 4.49
C LEU A 109 13.09 -6.39 2.96
N ARG A 110 13.00 -5.20 2.35
CA ARG A 110 13.30 -5.01 0.91
C ARG A 110 14.78 -5.15 0.62
N GLN A 111 15.68 -4.58 1.42
CA GLN A 111 17.13 -4.81 1.24
C GLN A 111 17.47 -6.30 1.31
N ARG A 112 16.84 -7.05 2.23
CA ARG A 112 17.04 -8.50 2.34
C ARG A 112 16.42 -9.28 1.18
N LEU A 113 15.24 -8.90 0.69
CA LEU A 113 14.60 -9.56 -0.46
C LEU A 113 15.29 -9.24 -1.78
N VAL A 114 15.74 -7.99 -1.99
CA VAL A 114 16.54 -7.59 -3.15
C VAL A 114 17.92 -8.25 -3.09
N ALA A 115 18.59 -8.27 -1.93
CA ALA A 115 19.87 -8.98 -1.75
C ALA A 115 19.74 -10.50 -1.93
N ALA A 116 18.64 -11.11 -1.48
CA ALA A 116 18.37 -12.52 -1.72
C ALA A 116 18.10 -12.82 -3.20
N ALA A 117 17.41 -11.92 -3.91
CA ALA A 117 17.17 -12.04 -5.34
C ALA A 117 18.47 -11.90 -6.16
N THR A 118 19.37 -10.97 -5.81
CA THR A 118 20.68 -10.84 -6.46
C THR A 118 21.66 -11.96 -6.10
N ALA A 119 21.58 -12.51 -4.88
CA ALA A 119 22.36 -13.68 -4.49
C ALA A 119 21.91 -14.95 -5.25
N CYS A 120 20.61 -15.11 -5.50
CA CYS A 120 20.08 -16.25 -6.24
C CYS A 120 20.51 -16.25 -7.73
N THR A 121 20.67 -15.06 -8.34
CA THR A 121 21.20 -14.94 -9.71
C THR A 121 22.69 -15.25 -9.84
N ALA A 122 23.48 -15.12 -8.77
CA ALA A 122 24.92 -15.41 -8.80
C ALA A 122 25.24 -16.91 -8.65
N GLN A 123 24.27 -17.76 -8.28
CA GLN A 123 24.45 -19.20 -8.11
C GLN A 123 24.09 -20.04 -9.35
N HIS A 124 23.80 -19.40 -10.49
CA HIS A 124 23.45 -20.08 -11.75
C HIS A 124 24.52 -19.93 -12.85
N GLU A 125 25.69 -19.36 -12.55
CA GLU A 125 26.84 -19.25 -13.46
C GLU A 125 28.09 -19.99 -12.94
N VAL A 126 27.95 -21.27 -12.57
CA VAL A 126 29.09 -22.20 -12.42
C VAL A 126 28.78 -23.50 -13.14
#